data_AF-A0A954SGD2-F1
#
_entry.id   AF-A0A954SGD2-F1
#
_cell.length_a   1.000
_cell.length_b   1.000
_cell.length_c   1.000
_cell.angle_alpha   90.00
_cell.angle_beta   90.00
_cell.angle_gamma   90.00
#
_symmetry.space_group_name_H-M   'P 1'
#
loop_
_entity.id
_entity.type
_entity.pdbx_description
1 polymer ?
#
loop_
_entity_poly.entity_id
_entity_poly.type
_entity_poly.pdbx_seq_one_letter_code
_entity_poly.pdbx_strand_id
1 'polypeptide(L)'
;GIHYGYRSPNFDEKSHSLVDLYCMSRGEGFGAEVKRRIMLGTYALSAGYYDAYYLRALKVRRRIREDFDNAFAEVDVIVGPVTTGPAFRLGEKMNDPLEMYLSDIFTLGANLAGIPGISVPCGLTSAGLPIGIQLQGPTFAEANLLQAAQFVSQQVAWEQSPGI
;
A
#
# COMPACT_ATOMS: atom_id res chain seq x y z
N GLY A 1 15.33 -12.76 -10.88
CA GLY A 1 16.40 -11.75 -10.84
C GLY A 1 17.22 -11.81 -12.11
N ILE A 2 18.10 -12.80 -12.24
CA ILE A 2 19.03 -12.90 -13.38
C ILE A 2 18.77 -14.14 -14.23
N HIS A 3 18.28 -15.23 -13.63
CA HIS A 3 18.00 -16.47 -14.36
C HIS A 3 16.74 -16.39 -15.24
N TYR A 4 15.72 -15.67 -14.77
CA TYR A 4 14.43 -15.46 -15.45
C TYR A 4 14.04 -13.98 -15.56
N GLY A 5 14.98 -13.07 -15.28
CA GLY A 5 14.73 -11.62 -15.29
C GLY A 5 15.74 -10.87 -16.15
N TYR A 6 15.69 -9.54 -16.11
CA TYR A 6 16.62 -8.70 -16.86
C TYR A 6 18.08 -9.05 -16.51
N ARG A 7 18.86 -9.39 -17.54
CA ARG A 7 20.30 -9.60 -17.45
C ARG A 7 20.98 -8.50 -18.23
N SER A 8 21.94 -7.82 -17.61
CA SER A 8 22.63 -6.70 -18.25
C SER A 8 23.33 -7.15 -19.53
N PRO A 9 23.10 -6.48 -20.68
CA PRO A 9 23.83 -6.76 -21.91
C PRO A 9 25.28 -6.27 -21.85
N ASN A 10 25.62 -5.43 -20.87
CA ASN A 10 26.97 -4.88 -20.68
C ASN A 10 27.88 -5.80 -19.87
N PHE A 11 27.36 -6.93 -19.37
CA PHE A 11 28.15 -7.90 -18.62
C PHE A 11 29.05 -8.73 -19.54
N ASP A 12 30.30 -8.92 -19.11
CA ASP A 12 31.32 -9.72 -19.79
C ASP A 12 32.03 -10.58 -18.75
N GLU A 13 31.93 -11.90 -18.89
CA GLU A 13 32.50 -12.87 -17.94
C GLU A 13 34.01 -12.77 -17.78
N LYS A 14 34.72 -12.21 -18.77
CA LYS A 14 36.18 -12.04 -18.71
C LYS A 14 36.61 -10.78 -17.96
N SER A 15 35.74 -9.78 -17.91
CA SER A 15 36.06 -8.43 -17.41
C SER A 15 35.30 -8.07 -16.13
N HIS A 16 34.23 -8.81 -15.80
CA HIS A 16 33.31 -8.51 -14.72
C HIS A 16 33.12 -9.70 -13.79
N SER A 17 33.08 -9.42 -12.49
CA SER A 17 32.79 -10.42 -11.46
C SER A 17 31.29 -10.75 -11.41
N LEU A 18 30.95 -11.81 -10.68
CA LEU A 18 29.55 -12.15 -10.40
C LEU A 18 28.82 -11.01 -9.65
N VAL A 19 29.53 -10.28 -8.77
CA VAL A 19 28.96 -9.13 -8.06
C VAL A 19 28.60 -8.01 -9.05
N ASP A 20 29.44 -7.77 -10.05
CA ASP A 20 29.18 -6.78 -11.09
C ASP A 20 27.94 -7.16 -11.91
N LEU A 21 27.78 -8.44 -12.25
CA LEU A 21 26.56 -8.94 -12.91
C LEU A 21 25.29 -8.60 -12.11
N TYR A 22 25.31 -8.81 -10.78
CA TYR A 22 24.19 -8.46 -9.91
C TYR A 22 23.95 -6.95 -9.87
N CYS A 23 25.00 -6.16 -9.68
CA CYS A 23 24.92 -4.70 -9.60
C CYS A 23 24.40 -4.08 -10.90
N MET A 24 24.96 -4.48 -12.05
CA MET A 24 24.54 -3.99 -13.37
C MET A 24 23.10 -4.39 -13.68
N SER A 25 22.75 -5.67 -13.54
CA SER A 25 21.41 -6.17 -13.88
C SER A 25 20.32 -5.54 -13.01
N ARG A 26 20.58 -5.34 -11.70
CA ARG A 26 19.63 -4.65 -10.79
C ARG A 26 19.64 -3.13 -11.01
N GLY A 27 20.81 -2.58 -11.31
CA GLY A 27 21.02 -1.17 -11.60
C GLY A 27 20.31 -0.71 -12.86
N GLU A 28 20.26 -1.54 -13.89
CA GLU A 28 19.57 -1.25 -15.15
C GLU A 28 18.10 -1.69 -15.10
N GLY A 29 17.80 -2.84 -14.48
CA GLY A 29 16.47 -3.44 -14.49
C GLY A 29 15.46 -2.83 -13.52
N PHE A 30 15.89 -2.21 -12.41
CA PHE A 30 14.96 -1.58 -11.46
C PHE A 30 14.70 -0.11 -11.75
N GLY A 31 13.42 0.27 -11.74
CA GLY A 31 13.01 1.68 -11.74
C GLY A 31 13.44 2.42 -10.46
N ALA A 32 13.40 3.75 -10.51
CA ALA A 32 13.87 4.60 -9.42
C ALA A 32 13.16 4.34 -8.09
N GLU A 33 11.84 4.12 -8.10
CA GLU A 33 11.05 3.84 -6.89
C GLU A 33 11.42 2.51 -6.24
N VAL A 34 11.61 1.47 -7.05
CA VAL A 34 12.02 0.14 -6.57
C VAL A 34 13.40 0.22 -5.91
N LYS A 35 14.36 0.92 -6.55
CA LYS A 35 15.69 1.14 -5.97
C LYS A 35 15.62 1.89 -4.64
N ARG A 36 14.84 2.98 -4.55
CA ARG A 36 14.64 3.73 -3.30
C ARG A 36 14.15 2.83 -2.16
N ARG A 37 13.13 2.01 -2.41
CA ARG A 37 12.59 1.07 -1.41
C ARG A 37 13.60 0.01 -0.97
N ILE A 38 14.36 -0.55 -1.91
CA ILE A 38 15.44 -1.52 -1.60
C ILE A 38 16.51 -0.87 -0.73
N MET A 39 16.97 0.33 -1.08
CA MET A 39 18.00 1.05 -0.32
C MET A 39 17.51 1.38 1.09
N LEU A 40 16.29 1.92 1.22
CA LEU A 40 15.70 2.25 2.53
C LEU A 40 15.50 1.00 3.39
N GLY A 41 15.00 -0.09 2.80
CA GLY A 41 14.82 -1.36 3.50
C GLY A 41 16.15 -1.97 3.96
N THR A 42 17.17 -1.94 3.11
CA THR A 42 18.52 -2.40 3.46
C THR A 42 19.12 -1.57 4.60
N TYR A 43 18.94 -0.25 4.54
CA TYR A 43 19.38 0.66 5.61
C TYR A 43 18.66 0.38 6.93
N ALA A 44 17.32 0.27 6.91
CA ALA A 44 16.52 0.00 8.10
C ALA A 44 16.85 -1.35 8.77
N LEU A 45 17.39 -2.31 8.01
CA LEU A 45 17.81 -3.63 8.51
C LEU A 45 19.30 -3.71 8.84
N SER A 46 20.08 -2.66 8.54
CA SER A 46 21.53 -2.69 8.74
C SER A 46 21.91 -2.69 10.23
N ALA A 47 23.06 -3.30 10.53
CA ALA A 47 23.61 -3.33 11.88
C ALA A 47 23.80 -1.90 12.41
N GLY A 48 23.38 -1.66 13.66
CA GLY A 48 23.37 -0.34 14.30
C GLY A 48 22.10 0.48 14.08
N TYR A 49 21.31 0.19 13.04
CA TYR A 49 20.05 0.90 12.72
C TYR A 49 18.79 0.02 12.88
N TYR A 50 18.96 -1.31 12.90
CA TYR A 50 17.88 -2.29 13.05
C TYR A 50 16.93 -1.96 14.22
N ASP A 51 17.46 -1.74 15.42
CA ASP A 51 16.64 -1.49 16.60
C ASP A 51 15.92 -0.14 16.53
N ALA A 52 16.61 0.88 15.99
CA ALA A 52 16.10 2.25 15.91
C ALA A 52 14.94 2.39 14.91
N TYR A 53 14.99 1.64 13.82
CA TYR A 53 14.00 1.72 12.74
C TYR A 53 13.10 0.50 12.68
N TYR A 54 13.63 -0.68 12.31
CA TYR A 54 12.81 -1.84 12.00
C TYR A 54 12.13 -2.43 13.25
N LEU A 55 12.87 -2.67 14.33
CA LEU A 55 12.29 -3.20 15.57
C LEU A 55 11.29 -2.21 16.18
N ARG A 56 11.59 -0.90 16.14
CA ARG A 56 10.68 0.14 16.59
C ARG A 56 9.38 0.15 15.77
N ALA A 57 9.47 0.03 14.45
CA ALA A 57 8.30 -0.08 13.58
C ALA A 57 7.44 -1.32 13.89
N LEU A 58 8.06 -2.47 14.18
CA LEU A 58 7.33 -3.67 14.61
C LEU A 58 6.57 -3.47 15.94
N LYS A 59 7.16 -2.74 16.89
CA LYS A 59 6.48 -2.38 18.15
C LYS A 59 5.29 -1.46 17.91
N VAL A 60 5.43 -0.46 17.03
CA VAL A 60 4.33 0.43 16.64
C VAL A 60 3.23 -0.35 15.91
N ARG A 61 3.59 -1.27 15.02
CA ARG A 61 2.63 -2.15 14.33
C ARG A 61 1.77 -2.93 15.34
N ARG A 62 2.37 -3.43 16.42
CA ARG A 62 1.61 -4.11 17.48
C ARG A 62 0.63 -3.17 18.18
N ARG A 63 1.03 -1.93 18.47
CA ARG A 63 0.12 -0.92 19.06
C ARG A 63 -1.06 -0.60 18.16
N ILE A 64 -0.81 -0.42 16.86
CA ILE A 64 -1.88 -0.21 15.88
C ILE A 64 -2.88 -1.38 15.89
N ARG A 65 -2.39 -2.62 15.96
CA ARG A 65 -3.26 -3.78 16.07
C ARG A 65 -4.10 -3.75 17.36
N GLU A 66 -3.47 -3.45 18.50
CA GLU A 66 -4.16 -3.33 19.78
C GLU A 66 -5.28 -2.27 19.74
N ASP A 67 -5.07 -1.15 19.05
CA ASP A 67 -6.10 -0.10 18.89
C ASP A 67 -7.31 -0.61 18.10
N PHE A 68 -7.09 -1.38 17.02
CA PHE A 68 -8.16 -2.02 16.26
C PHE A 68 -8.88 -3.10 17.08
N ASP A 69 -8.13 -3.97 17.78
CA ASP A 69 -8.71 -5.02 18.61
C ASP A 69 -9.61 -4.41 19.71
N ASN A 70 -9.19 -3.29 20.31
CA ASN A 70 -10.00 -2.55 21.29
C ASN A 70 -11.27 -1.95 20.66
N ALA A 71 -11.15 -1.32 19.48
CA ALA A 71 -12.31 -0.76 18.79
C ALA A 71 -13.33 -1.85 18.42
N PHE A 72 -12.88 -3.01 17.94
CA PHE A 72 -13.76 -4.13 17.60
C PHE A 72 -14.38 -4.84 18.82
N ALA A 73 -13.99 -4.49 20.05
CA ALA A 73 -14.72 -4.90 21.24
C ALA A 73 -16.06 -4.16 21.40
N GLU A 74 -16.20 -3.00 20.74
CA GLU A 74 -17.37 -2.13 20.84
C GLU A 74 -18.18 -2.04 19.53
N VAL A 75 -17.55 -2.30 18.37
CA VAL A 75 -18.18 -2.21 17.04
C VAL A 75 -17.88 -3.41 16.16
N ASP A 76 -18.78 -3.74 15.24
CA ASP A 76 -18.57 -4.82 14.26
C ASP A 76 -17.80 -4.36 13.01
N VAL A 77 -17.88 -3.06 12.68
CA VAL A 77 -17.29 -2.46 11.48
C VAL A 77 -16.80 -1.06 11.80
N ILE A 78 -15.60 -0.74 11.32
CA ILE A 78 -15.05 0.62 11.32
C ILE A 78 -15.20 1.21 9.92
N VAL A 79 -15.64 2.46 9.85
CA VAL A 79 -15.94 3.16 8.60
C VAL A 79 -15.08 4.41 8.47
N GLY A 80 -14.54 4.66 7.28
CA GLY A 80 -13.79 5.86 6.97
C GLY A 80 -13.62 6.09 5.47
N PRO A 81 -13.00 7.19 5.03
CA PRO A 81 -12.62 7.36 3.63
C PRO A 81 -11.54 6.34 3.22
N VAL A 82 -11.49 5.99 1.93
CA VAL A 82 -10.42 5.13 1.39
C VAL A 82 -9.15 5.96 1.10
N THR A 83 -9.32 7.18 0.60
CA THR A 83 -8.22 8.05 0.15
C THR A 83 -8.37 9.45 0.76
N THR A 84 -7.27 10.22 0.78
CA THR A 84 -7.24 11.60 1.29
C THR A 84 -7.92 12.63 0.39
N GLY A 85 -8.22 12.23 -0.85
CA GLY A 85 -8.88 13.04 -1.86
C GLY A 85 -9.22 12.21 -3.09
N PRO A 86 -9.82 12.82 -4.13
CA PRO A 86 -10.12 12.14 -5.38
C PRO A 86 -8.85 11.79 -6.17
N ALA A 87 -9.03 11.04 -7.25
CA ALA A 87 -7.94 10.71 -8.16
C ALA A 87 -7.21 11.98 -8.64
N PHE A 88 -5.89 12.01 -8.45
CA PHE A 88 -5.01 13.08 -8.94
C PHE A 88 -4.65 12.83 -10.41
N ARG A 89 -4.19 13.87 -11.12
CA ARG A 89 -3.82 13.78 -12.54
C ARG A 89 -2.52 13.01 -12.73
N LEU A 90 -2.33 12.47 -13.92
CA LEU A 90 -1.06 11.86 -14.32
C LEU A 90 0.08 12.88 -14.18
N GLY A 91 1.16 12.48 -13.52
CA GLY A 91 2.32 13.33 -13.27
C GLY A 91 2.24 14.21 -12.02
N GLU A 92 1.05 14.41 -11.43
CA GLU A 92 0.82 15.41 -10.38
C GLU A 92 1.68 15.17 -9.12
N LYS A 93 1.83 13.91 -8.71
CA LYS A 93 2.57 13.50 -7.51
C LYS A 93 3.87 12.73 -7.80
N MET A 94 4.45 12.87 -8.99
CA MET A 94 5.64 12.09 -9.37
C MET A 94 6.96 12.68 -8.87
N ASN A 95 6.99 13.97 -8.55
CA ASN A 95 8.21 14.68 -8.18
C ASN A 95 8.56 14.56 -6.69
N ASP A 96 7.57 14.34 -5.83
CA ASP A 96 7.77 14.09 -4.40
C ASP A 96 7.20 12.72 -4.00
N PRO A 97 8.06 11.72 -3.71
CA PRO A 97 7.63 10.41 -3.22
C PRO A 97 6.79 10.49 -1.93
N LEU A 98 7.00 11.48 -1.06
CA LEU A 98 6.26 11.62 0.19
C LEU A 98 4.80 11.98 -0.04
N GLU A 99 4.51 12.86 -0.99
CA GLU A 99 3.14 13.22 -1.37
C GLU A 99 2.36 12.02 -1.92
N MET A 100 3.05 11.12 -2.62
CA MET A 100 2.49 9.86 -3.09
C MET A 100 2.18 8.92 -1.91
N TYR A 101 3.09 8.78 -0.95
CA TYR A 101 2.88 7.88 0.20
C TYR A 101 1.74 8.33 1.12
N LEU A 102 1.50 9.63 1.24
CA LEU A 102 0.37 10.18 2.01
C LEU A 102 -0.99 9.83 1.42
N SER A 103 -1.08 9.39 0.17
CA SER A 103 -2.33 8.90 -0.41
C SER A 103 -2.87 7.65 0.29
N ASP A 104 -2.00 6.85 0.93
CA ASP A 104 -2.35 5.57 1.57
C ASP A 104 -2.60 5.70 3.08
N ILE A 105 -2.66 6.91 3.65
CA ILE A 105 -2.75 7.10 5.10
C ILE A 105 -3.92 6.36 5.75
N PHE A 106 -5.05 6.22 5.05
CA PHE A 106 -6.25 5.55 5.56
C PHE A 106 -6.28 4.04 5.28
N THR A 107 -5.42 3.52 4.40
CA THR A 107 -5.43 2.10 4.02
C THR A 107 -4.36 1.30 4.76
N LEU A 108 -3.22 1.93 5.10
CA LEU A 108 -2.10 1.27 5.78
C LEU A 108 -2.48 0.63 7.12
N GLY A 109 -3.42 1.23 7.86
CA GLY A 109 -3.86 0.73 9.17
C GLY A 109 -4.33 -0.73 9.10
N ALA A 110 -5.16 -1.06 8.10
CA ALA A 110 -5.69 -2.41 7.93
C ALA A 110 -4.58 -3.44 7.67
N ASN A 111 -3.59 -3.11 6.83
CA ASN A 111 -2.48 -4.00 6.53
C ASN A 111 -1.58 -4.23 7.76
N LEU A 112 -1.33 -3.19 8.55
CA LEU A 112 -0.49 -3.26 9.74
C LEU A 112 -1.15 -4.08 10.85
N ALA A 113 -2.45 -3.88 11.06
CA ALA A 113 -3.27 -4.63 12.00
C ALA A 113 -3.55 -6.08 11.52
N GLY A 114 -3.52 -6.33 10.21
CA GLY A 114 -3.81 -7.63 9.62
C GLY A 114 -5.30 -7.97 9.62
N ILE A 115 -6.13 -6.96 9.32
CA ILE A 115 -7.60 -7.06 9.30
C ILE A 115 -8.14 -6.91 7.88
N PRO A 116 -9.33 -7.46 7.58
CA PRO A 116 -9.97 -7.26 6.29
C PRO A 116 -10.51 -5.83 6.14
N GLY A 117 -10.39 -5.29 4.93
CA GLY A 117 -10.96 -4.01 4.53
C GLY A 117 -11.52 -4.08 3.11
N ILE A 118 -12.62 -3.37 2.86
CA ILE A 118 -13.26 -3.28 1.55
C ILE A 118 -13.55 -1.82 1.20
N SER A 119 -13.34 -1.47 -0.07
CA SER A 119 -13.69 -0.16 -0.64
C SER A 119 -14.99 -0.29 -1.40
N VAL A 120 -15.96 0.56 -1.09
CA VAL A 120 -17.26 0.64 -1.77
C VAL A 120 -17.42 2.04 -2.34
N PRO A 121 -17.85 2.23 -3.60
CA PRO A 121 -18.17 3.55 -4.12
C PRO A 121 -19.27 4.21 -3.27
N CYS A 122 -19.08 5.48 -2.91
CA CYS A 122 -20.05 6.23 -2.10
C CYS A 122 -20.50 7.56 -2.73
N GLY A 123 -20.02 7.89 -3.93
CA GLY A 123 -20.45 9.07 -4.67
C GLY A 123 -19.42 9.57 -5.67
N LEU A 124 -19.72 10.74 -6.25
CA LEU A 124 -18.83 11.45 -7.16
C LEU A 124 -18.46 12.81 -6.57
N THR A 125 -17.26 13.27 -6.89
CA THR A 125 -16.90 14.68 -6.72
C THR A 125 -17.70 15.56 -7.66
N SER A 126 -17.67 16.88 -7.43
CA SER A 126 -18.23 17.87 -8.38
C SER A 126 -17.61 17.80 -9.78
N ALA A 127 -16.42 17.21 -9.92
CA ALA A 127 -15.74 16.97 -11.18
C ALA A 127 -16.04 15.59 -11.80
N GLY A 128 -16.96 14.82 -11.23
CA GLY A 128 -17.35 13.49 -11.73
C GLY A 128 -16.37 12.37 -11.38
N LEU A 129 -15.41 12.58 -10.49
CA LEU A 129 -14.47 11.54 -10.05
C LEU A 129 -15.06 10.68 -8.93
N PRO A 130 -14.88 9.33 -8.96
CA PRO A 130 -15.34 8.43 -7.91
C PRO A 130 -14.76 8.74 -6.52
N ILE A 131 -15.59 8.58 -5.50
CA ILE A 131 -15.21 8.62 -4.08
C ILE A 131 -15.56 7.26 -3.46
N GLY A 132 -14.63 6.70 -2.69
CA GLY A 132 -14.82 5.43 -2.00
C GLY A 132 -14.94 5.59 -0.48
N ILE A 133 -15.85 4.82 0.10
CA ILE A 133 -15.92 4.57 1.54
C ILE A 133 -15.25 3.24 1.86
N GLN A 134 -14.42 3.24 2.89
CA GLN A 134 -13.71 2.08 3.40
C GLN A 134 -14.50 1.50 4.57
N LEU A 135 -14.77 0.20 4.51
CA LEU A 135 -15.28 -0.58 5.63
C LEU A 135 -14.18 -1.54 6.07
N GLN A 136 -13.91 -1.60 7.36
CA GLN A 136 -12.92 -2.49 7.97
C GLN A 136 -13.62 -3.36 9.00
N GLY A 137 -13.34 -4.66 8.98
CA GLY A 137 -13.92 -5.64 9.91
C GLY A 137 -12.84 -6.33 10.76
N PRO A 138 -13.23 -7.05 11.83
CA PRO A 138 -12.29 -7.83 12.61
C PRO A 138 -11.71 -9.00 11.81
N THR A 139 -10.61 -9.59 12.29
CA THR A 139 -9.95 -10.72 11.62
C THR A 139 -10.94 -11.86 11.36
N PHE A 140 -10.94 -12.39 10.13
CA PHE A 140 -11.82 -13.48 9.67
C PHE A 140 -13.33 -13.17 9.65
N ALA A 141 -13.72 -11.90 9.68
CA ALA A 141 -15.12 -11.48 9.61
C ALA A 141 -15.54 -11.00 8.20
N GLU A 142 -14.93 -11.51 7.14
CA GLU A 142 -15.20 -11.10 5.75
C GLU A 142 -16.68 -11.29 5.37
N ALA A 143 -17.35 -12.31 5.90
CA ALA A 143 -18.78 -12.53 5.65
C ALA A 143 -19.64 -11.34 6.14
N ASN A 144 -19.41 -10.87 7.37
CA ASN A 144 -20.11 -9.72 7.93
C ASN A 144 -19.72 -8.44 7.19
N LEU A 145 -18.44 -8.29 6.86
CA LEU A 145 -17.93 -7.14 6.11
C LEU A 145 -18.56 -7.05 4.71
N LEU A 146 -18.72 -8.17 4.01
CA LEU A 146 -19.38 -8.23 2.70
C LEU A 146 -20.87 -7.90 2.79
N GLN A 147 -21.56 -8.34 3.84
CA GLN A 147 -22.96 -7.95 4.08
C GLN A 147 -23.11 -6.45 4.30
N ALA A 148 -22.23 -5.85 5.12
CA ALA A 148 -22.20 -4.41 5.34
C ALA A 148 -21.90 -3.65 4.03
N ALA A 149 -20.94 -4.13 3.24
CA ALA A 149 -20.61 -3.55 1.93
C ALA A 149 -21.79 -3.61 0.95
N GLN A 150 -22.49 -4.74 0.91
CA GLN A 150 -23.69 -4.91 0.07
C GLN A 150 -24.78 -3.91 0.50
N PHE A 151 -25.02 -3.76 1.80
CA PHE A 151 -25.97 -2.77 2.30
C PHE A 151 -25.58 -1.36 1.87
N VAL A 152 -24.33 -0.94 2.06
CA VAL A 152 -23.85 0.38 1.63
C VAL A 152 -24.03 0.56 0.13
N SER A 153 -23.66 -0.44 -0.67
CA SER A 153 -23.79 -0.38 -2.13
C SER A 153 -25.24 -0.25 -2.62
N GLN A 154 -26.22 -0.72 -1.85
CA GLN A 154 -27.64 -0.56 -2.19
C GLN A 154 -28.19 0.82 -1.82
N GLN A 155 -27.60 1.47 -0.82
CA GLN A 155 -28.00 2.82 -0.39
C GLN A 155 -27.34 3.91 -1.24
N VAL A 156 -26.14 3.64 -1.75
CA VAL A 156 -25.47 4.53 -2.68
C VAL A 156 -26.01 4.22 -4.07
N ALA A 157 -26.73 5.19 -4.66
CA ALA A 157 -27.19 5.11 -6.05
C ALA A 157 -26.01 5.16 -7.03
N TRP A 158 -25.26 4.07 -7.10
CA TRP A 158 -24.19 3.86 -8.07
C TRP A 158 -24.77 3.19 -9.32
N GLU A 159 -25.69 3.89 -10.00
CA GLU A 159 -26.38 3.37 -11.20
C GLU A 159 -25.62 3.60 -12.51
N GLN A 160 -24.42 4.19 -12.46
CA GLN A 160 -23.64 4.43 -13.66
C GLN A 160 -22.22 3.91 -13.47
N SER A 161 -21.93 2.75 -14.06
CA SER A 161 -20.56 2.48 -14.51
C SER A 161 -20.10 3.70 -15.31
N PRO A 162 -19.03 4.40 -14.89
CA PRO A 162 -18.32 5.25 -15.83
C PRO A 162 -17.90 4.30 -16.96
N GLY A 163 -18.40 4.54 -18.17
CA GLY A 163 -18.03 3.74 -19.33
C GLY A 163 -16.51 3.61 -19.36
N ILE A 164 -16.04 2.36 -19.29
CA ILE A 164 -14.66 2.01 -19.60
C ILE A 164 -14.50 2.10 -21.11
#